data_AF-A0A353GWD9-F1
#
_entry.id   AF-A0A353GWD9-F1
#
_cell.length_a   1.000
_cell.length_b   1.000
_cell.length_c   1.000
_cell.angle_alpha   90.00
_cell.angle_beta   90.00
_cell.angle_gamma   90.00
#
_symmetry.space_group_name_H-M   'P 1'
#
loop_
_entity.id
_entity.type
_entity.pdbx_description
1 polymer ?
#
loop_
_entity_poly.entity_id
_entity_poly.type
_entity_poly.pdbx_seq_one_letter_code
_entity_poly.pdbx_strand_id
1 'polypeptide(L)'
;MFDWQPVFLSFRIAAIALVFVAILGTLIAYVMARGNFPGKDLIETLITLPLVLPPVVTGFTLLILFGRQGPLGRLLNNLFHTQIVFTPGAAVVAALVVSLPLMYQSAKAAFQTVDRHLEDVARTLKASESKVFFSITLPLAWPGLLSGMILSFSRALGEFGA
;
A
#
# COMPACT_ATOMS: atom_id res chain seq x y z
N MET A 1 -10.77 -18.22 31.04
CA MET A 1 -10.56 -16.77 30.79
C MET A 1 -10.17 -16.65 29.33
N PHE A 2 -10.91 -15.89 28.52
CA PHE A 2 -10.56 -15.67 27.11
C PHE A 2 -9.27 -14.85 27.02
N ASP A 3 -8.30 -15.33 26.25
CA ASP A 3 -7.05 -14.62 25.99
C ASP A 3 -7.23 -13.71 24.78
N TRP A 4 -7.31 -12.40 25.02
CA TRP A 4 -7.55 -11.37 23.99
C TRP A 4 -6.26 -10.89 23.31
N GLN A 5 -5.09 -11.40 23.71
CA GLN A 5 -3.80 -11.00 23.15
C GLN A 5 -3.72 -11.13 21.62
N PRO A 6 -4.21 -12.21 20.98
CA PRO A 6 -4.15 -12.35 19.51
C PRO A 6 -4.94 -11.25 18.79
N VAL A 7 -6.11 -10.88 19.33
CA VAL A 7 -6.96 -9.83 18.75
C VAL A 7 -6.23 -8.48 18.76
N PHE A 8 -5.61 -8.13 19.88
CA PHE A 8 -4.87 -6.88 19.99
C PHE A 8 -3.63 -6.85 19.10
N LEU A 9 -2.93 -7.99 18.97
CA LEU A 9 -1.78 -8.12 18.09
C LEU A 9 -2.16 -7.94 16.61
N SER A 10 -3.20 -8.64 16.14
CA SER A 10 -3.69 -8.50 14.76
C SER A 10 -4.15 -7.07 14.47
N PHE A 11 -4.85 -6.43 15.41
CA PHE A 11 -5.26 -5.04 15.25
C PHE A 11 -4.06 -4.10 15.15
N ARG A 12 -3.05 -4.27 16.02
CA ARG A 12 -1.82 -3.49 15.98
C ARG A 12 -1.07 -3.66 14.66
N ILE A 13 -0.95 -4.89 14.17
CA ILE A 13 -0.30 -5.18 12.88
C ILE A 13 -1.05 -4.50 11.74
N ALA A 14 -2.38 -4.69 11.68
CA ALA A 14 -3.21 -4.10 10.63
C ALA A 14 -3.17 -2.56 10.66
N ALA A 15 -3.20 -1.94 11.84
CA ALA A 15 -3.13 -0.48 11.97
C ALA A 15 -1.77 0.07 11.50
N ILE A 16 -0.66 -0.59 11.86
CA ILE A 16 0.67 -0.19 11.39
C ILE A 16 0.76 -0.37 9.87
N ALA A 17 0.34 -1.52 9.35
CA ALA A 17 0.33 -1.80 7.91
C ALA A 17 -0.51 -0.77 7.15
N LEU A 18 -1.68 -0.38 7.69
CA LEU A 18 -2.56 0.61 7.09
C LEU A 18 -1.88 1.95 6.88
N VAL A 19 -1.07 2.43 7.83
CA VAL A 19 -0.33 3.71 7.67
C VAL A 19 0.56 3.65 6.44
N PHE A 20 1.35 2.58 6.29
CA PHE A 20 2.22 2.40 5.13
C PHE A 20 1.44 2.21 3.84
N VAL A 21 0.37 1.41 3.87
CA VAL A 21 -0.51 1.17 2.72
C VAL A 21 -1.18 2.47 2.27
N ALA A 22 -1.66 3.29 3.19
CA ALA A 22 -2.29 4.56 2.89
C ALA A 22 -1.29 5.51 2.22
N ILE A 23 -0.09 5.65 2.77
CA ILE A 23 0.95 6.54 2.19
C ILE A 23 1.41 6.02 0.82
N LEU A 24 1.89 4.77 0.76
CA LEU A 24 2.46 4.21 -0.48
C LEU A 24 1.38 4.05 -1.55
N GLY A 25 0.22 3.51 -1.19
CA GLY A 25 -0.90 3.32 -2.11
C GLY A 25 -1.39 4.63 -2.69
N THR A 26 -1.52 5.69 -1.88
CA THR A 26 -1.92 7.02 -2.36
C THR A 26 -0.88 7.62 -3.31
N LEU A 27 0.40 7.59 -2.95
CA LEU A 27 1.48 8.16 -3.77
C LEU A 27 1.60 7.42 -5.11
N ILE A 28 1.63 6.09 -5.08
CA ILE A 28 1.70 5.26 -6.28
C ILE A 28 0.46 5.48 -7.14
N ALA A 29 -0.74 5.45 -6.55
CA ALA A 29 -1.98 5.68 -7.29
C ALA A 29 -2.02 7.06 -7.94
N TYR A 30 -1.56 8.12 -7.28
CA TYR A 30 -1.49 9.46 -7.85
C TYR A 30 -0.58 9.51 -9.08
N VAL A 31 0.66 9.00 -8.95
CA VAL A 31 1.61 8.92 -10.07
C VAL A 31 1.05 8.09 -11.22
N MET A 32 0.39 6.97 -10.92
CA MET A 32 -0.21 6.10 -11.94
C MET A 32 -1.48 6.70 -12.56
N ALA A 33 -2.24 7.52 -11.85
CA ALA A 33 -3.43 8.18 -12.37
C ALA A 33 -3.10 9.40 -13.24
N ARG A 34 -2.01 10.11 -12.94
CA ARG A 34 -1.60 11.34 -13.65
C ARG A 34 -0.51 11.12 -14.70
N GLY A 35 0.40 10.17 -14.48
CA GLY A 35 1.52 9.88 -15.37
C GLY A 35 1.15 9.03 -16.59
N ASN A 36 1.83 9.30 -17.70
CA ASN A 36 1.84 8.46 -18.89
C ASN A 36 3.31 8.16 -19.27
N PHE A 37 3.77 6.94 -19.02
CA PHE A 37 5.16 6.55 -19.21
C PHE A 37 5.26 5.06 -19.60
N PRO A 38 6.31 4.66 -20.34
CA PRO A 38 6.51 3.27 -20.73
C PRO A 38 6.73 2.39 -19.49
N GLY A 39 6.09 1.21 -19.45
CA GLY A 39 6.18 0.27 -18.32
C GLY A 39 5.11 0.44 -17.23
N LYS A 40 4.17 1.37 -17.41
CA LYS A 40 3.02 1.57 -16.51
C LYS A 40 2.23 0.28 -16.28
N ASP A 41 1.91 -0.46 -17.34
CA ASP A 41 1.13 -1.71 -17.23
C ASP A 41 1.87 -2.79 -16.43
N LEU A 42 3.21 -2.82 -16.54
CA LEU A 42 4.03 -3.76 -15.76
C LEU A 42 3.98 -3.43 -14.28
N ILE A 43 4.11 -2.15 -13.92
CA ILE A 43 4.00 -1.69 -12.53
C ILE A 43 2.61 -2.01 -11.96
N GLU A 44 1.56 -1.75 -12.74
CA GLU A 44 0.19 -2.05 -12.35
C GLU A 44 -0.05 -3.55 -12.15
N THR A 45 0.53 -4.38 -13.02
CA THR A 45 0.50 -5.83 -12.87
C THR A 45 1.21 -6.27 -11.58
N LEU A 46 2.39 -5.73 -11.29
CA LEU A 46 3.14 -6.06 -10.07
C LEU A 46 2.39 -5.65 -8.79
N ILE A 47 1.73 -4.49 -8.80
CA ILE A 47 0.94 -4.01 -7.67
C ILE A 47 -0.29 -4.89 -7.46
N THR A 48 -0.96 -5.32 -8.53
CA THR A 48 -2.20 -6.11 -8.43
C THR A 48 -1.97 -7.60 -8.26
N LEU A 49 -0.74 -8.08 -8.52
CA LEU A 49 -0.35 -9.49 -8.43
C LEU A 49 -0.77 -10.19 -7.11
N PRO A 50 -0.60 -9.58 -5.91
CA PRO A 50 -1.00 -10.22 -4.66
C PRO A 50 -2.49 -10.55 -4.53
N LEU A 51 -3.36 -9.89 -5.32
CA LEU A 51 -4.80 -10.22 -5.33
C LEU A 51 -5.12 -11.50 -6.11
N VAL A 52 -4.29 -11.84 -7.08
CA VAL A 52 -4.50 -13.01 -7.94
C VAL A 52 -3.80 -14.24 -7.37
N LEU A 53 -2.72 -14.05 -6.62
CA LEU A 53 -2.00 -15.13 -5.97
C LEU A 53 -2.76 -15.70 -4.76
N PRO A 54 -2.78 -17.03 -4.56
CA PRO A 54 -3.25 -17.61 -3.31
C PRO A 54 -2.44 -17.08 -2.11
N PRO A 55 -3.06 -16.85 -0.93
CA PRO A 55 -2.37 -16.29 0.23
C PRO A 55 -1.10 -17.04 0.62
N VAL A 56 -1.14 -18.37 0.57
CA VAL A 56 0.01 -19.25 0.88
C VAL A 56 1.17 -19.02 -0.09
N VAL A 57 0.88 -18.79 -1.38
CA VAL A 57 1.91 -18.51 -2.39
C VAL A 57 2.53 -17.14 -2.14
N THR A 58 1.71 -16.15 -1.78
CA THR A 58 2.19 -14.82 -1.40
C THR A 58 3.09 -14.89 -0.16
N GLY A 59 2.66 -15.58 0.90
CA GLY A 59 3.46 -15.77 2.12
C GLY A 59 4.76 -16.52 1.86
N PHE A 60 4.74 -17.59 1.07
CA PHE A 60 5.95 -18.32 0.68
C PHE A 60 6.91 -17.45 -0.15
N THR A 61 6.38 -16.64 -1.07
CA THR A 61 7.18 -15.69 -1.86
C THR A 61 7.84 -14.66 -0.95
N LEU A 62 7.11 -14.12 0.03
CA LEU A 62 7.66 -13.21 1.04
C LEU A 62 8.73 -13.91 1.88
N LEU A 63 8.54 -15.17 2.27
CA LEU A 63 9.53 -15.95 3.01
C LEU A 63 10.80 -16.17 2.18
N ILE A 64 10.70 -16.43 0.88
CA ILE A 64 11.87 -16.54 -0.01
C ILE A 64 12.60 -15.20 -0.09
N LEU A 65 11.87 -14.09 -0.21
CA LEU A 65 12.46 -12.75 -0.37
C LEU A 65 13.12 -12.24 0.92
N PHE A 66 12.43 -12.38 2.05
CA PHE A 66 12.86 -11.89 3.37
C PHE A 66 13.63 -12.92 4.19
N GLY A 67 13.69 -14.18 3.76
CA GLY A 67 14.47 -15.26 4.37
C GLY A 67 15.96 -14.94 4.49
N ARG A 68 16.68 -15.67 5.35
CA ARG A 68 18.12 -15.46 5.61
C ARG A 68 18.98 -15.39 4.36
N GLN A 69 18.63 -16.15 3.33
CA GLN A 69 19.36 -16.18 2.06
C GLN A 69 18.69 -15.36 0.95
N GLY A 70 17.51 -14.79 1.22
CA GLY A 70 16.75 -13.98 0.27
C GLY A 70 17.43 -12.64 0.00
N PRO A 71 17.15 -12.02 -1.16
CA PRO A 71 17.75 -10.75 -1.54
C PRO A 71 17.43 -9.62 -0.55
N LEU A 72 16.17 -9.52 -0.09
CA LEU A 72 15.76 -8.50 0.88
C LEU A 72 16.24 -8.86 2.30
N GLY A 73 16.21 -10.14 2.68
CA GLY A 73 16.72 -10.60 3.97
C GLY A 73 18.22 -10.34 4.15
N ARG A 74 19.03 -10.58 3.12
CA ARG A 74 20.47 -10.25 3.12
C ARG A 74 20.72 -8.76 3.24
N LEU A 75 19.98 -7.95 2.48
CA LEU A 75 20.11 -6.49 2.52
C LEU A 75 19.78 -5.94 3.92
N LEU A 76 18.70 -6.41 4.53
CA LEU A 76 18.32 -6.03 5.90
C LEU A 76 19.35 -6.47 6.92
N ASN A 77 19.88 -7.69 6.79
CA ASN A 77 20.92 -8.18 7.69
C ASN A 77 22.22 -7.38 7.53
N ASN A 78 22.59 -6.98 6.32
CA ASN A 78 23.81 -6.21 6.08
C ASN A 78 23.69 -4.77 6.60
N LEU A 79 22.54 -4.13 6.42
CA LEU A 79 22.34 -2.73 6.81
C LEU A 79 21.96 -2.56 8.29
N PHE A 80 21.13 -3.45 8.81
CA PHE A 80 20.51 -3.31 10.14
C PHE A 80 20.80 -4.47 11.08
N HIS A 81 21.57 -5.47 10.63
CA HIS A 81 21.94 -6.67 11.42
C HIS A 81 20.72 -7.37 12.04
N THR A 82 19.58 -7.30 11.34
CA THR A 82 18.27 -7.75 11.82
C THR A 82 17.64 -8.74 10.83
N GLN A 83 16.99 -9.77 11.36
CA GLN A 83 16.19 -10.73 10.60
C GLN A 83 14.70 -10.51 10.88
N ILE A 84 13.91 -10.32 9.82
CA ILE A 84 12.48 -9.98 9.95
C ILE A 84 11.58 -11.22 9.95
N VAL A 85 12.02 -12.36 9.39
CA VAL A 85 11.18 -13.57 9.31
C VAL A 85 10.81 -14.08 10.71
N PHE A 86 9.55 -14.48 10.89
CA PHE A 86 8.96 -14.89 12.17
C PHE A 86 8.92 -13.77 13.24
N THR A 87 8.96 -12.51 12.83
CA THR A 87 8.73 -11.36 13.72
C THR A 87 7.36 -10.70 13.43
N PRO A 88 6.81 -9.93 14.38
CA PRO A 88 5.64 -9.09 14.10
C PRO A 88 5.86 -8.10 12.94
N GLY A 89 7.11 -7.72 12.67
CA GLY A 89 7.47 -6.90 11.51
C GLY A 89 7.23 -7.62 10.17
N ALA A 90 7.47 -8.93 10.09
CA ALA A 90 7.14 -9.71 8.90
C ALA A 90 5.62 -9.70 8.66
N ALA A 91 4.82 -9.85 9.72
CA ALA A 91 3.37 -9.80 9.61
C ALA A 91 2.87 -8.42 9.13
N VAL A 92 3.50 -7.32 9.56
CA VAL A 92 3.21 -5.97 9.03
C VAL A 92 3.52 -5.88 7.54
N VAL A 93 4.67 -6.43 7.09
CA VAL A 93 5.05 -6.43 5.68
C VAL A 93 4.11 -7.30 4.85
N ALA A 94 3.73 -8.48 5.34
CA ALA A 94 2.76 -9.35 4.67
C ALA A 94 1.39 -8.65 4.55
N ALA A 95 0.88 -8.09 5.65
CA ALA A 95 -0.35 -7.31 5.67
C ALA A 95 -0.31 -6.09 4.73
N LEU A 96 0.85 -5.44 4.59
CA LEU A 96 1.06 -4.37 3.62
C LEU A 96 0.93 -4.90 2.19
N VAL A 97 1.65 -5.96 1.83
CA VAL A 97 1.69 -6.49 0.46
C VAL A 97 0.33 -6.99 -0.01
N VAL A 98 -0.43 -7.67 0.85
CA VAL A 98 -1.77 -8.17 0.50
C VAL A 98 -2.85 -7.08 0.45
N SER A 99 -2.65 -5.97 1.16
CA SER A 99 -3.67 -4.89 1.28
C SER A 99 -3.40 -3.70 0.36
N LEU A 100 -2.14 -3.46 -0.01
CA LEU A 100 -1.73 -2.42 -0.96
C LEU A 100 -2.53 -2.40 -2.28
N PRO A 101 -2.85 -3.55 -2.91
CA PRO A 101 -3.57 -3.55 -4.18
C PRO A 101 -4.97 -2.95 -4.07
N LEU A 102 -5.65 -3.15 -2.93
CA LEU A 102 -7.00 -2.61 -2.68
C LEU A 102 -6.95 -1.10 -2.50
N MET A 103 -5.98 -0.60 -1.71
CA MET A 103 -5.76 0.84 -1.58
C MET A 103 -5.44 1.45 -2.94
N TYR A 104 -4.54 0.83 -3.71
CA TYR A 104 -4.13 1.31 -5.02
C TYR A 104 -5.31 1.47 -5.98
N GLN A 105 -6.16 0.44 -6.10
CA GLN A 105 -7.31 0.51 -7.02
C GLN A 105 -8.30 1.60 -6.62
N SER A 106 -8.63 1.67 -5.33
CA SER A 106 -9.57 2.67 -4.82
C SER A 106 -9.01 4.09 -4.96
N ALA A 107 -7.75 4.30 -4.60
CA ALA A 107 -7.06 5.58 -4.73
C ALA A 107 -6.91 6.01 -6.19
N LYS A 108 -6.55 5.08 -7.10
CA LYS A 108 -6.38 5.38 -8.52
C LYS A 108 -7.70 5.80 -9.14
N ALA A 109 -8.78 5.07 -8.85
CA ALA A 109 -10.13 5.43 -9.29
C ALA A 109 -10.52 6.82 -8.75
N ALA A 110 -10.29 7.09 -7.47
CA ALA A 110 -10.57 8.38 -6.85
C ALA A 110 -9.79 9.53 -7.51
N PHE A 111 -8.51 9.34 -7.82
CA PHE A 111 -7.75 10.37 -8.53
C PHE A 111 -8.21 10.55 -9.97
N GLN A 112 -8.68 9.49 -10.63
CA GLN A 112 -9.21 9.59 -12.00
C GLN A 112 -10.53 10.37 -12.09
N THR A 113 -11.34 10.40 -11.02
CA THR A 113 -12.58 11.19 -11.00
C THR A 113 -12.35 12.68 -10.72
N VAL A 114 -11.19 13.06 -10.17
CA VAL A 114 -10.85 14.48 -9.98
C VAL A 114 -10.60 15.13 -11.33
N ASP A 115 -11.41 16.16 -11.64
CA ASP A 115 -11.33 16.93 -12.87
C ASP A 115 -9.96 17.63 -12.99
N ARG A 116 -9.26 17.34 -14.11
CA ARG A 116 -7.97 17.95 -14.43
C ARG A 116 -8.08 19.45 -14.68
N HIS A 117 -9.25 19.95 -15.10
CA HIS A 117 -9.44 21.37 -15.34
C HIS A 117 -9.22 22.20 -14.06
N LEU A 118 -9.62 21.69 -12.89
CA LEU A 118 -9.37 22.35 -11.61
C LEU A 118 -7.87 22.46 -11.30
N GLU A 119 -7.09 21.43 -11.64
CA GLU A 119 -5.63 21.42 -11.49
C GLU A 119 -4.98 22.45 -12.43
N ASP A 120 -5.44 22.54 -13.68
CA ASP A 120 -4.91 23.46 -14.69
C ASP A 120 -5.23 24.93 -14.39
N VAL A 121 -6.42 25.22 -13.84
CA VAL A 121 -6.77 26.57 -13.34
C VAL A 121 -5.83 26.97 -12.21
N ALA A 122 -5.53 26.07 -11.27
CA ALA A 122 -4.61 26.35 -10.18
C ALA A 122 -3.17 26.58 -10.66
N ARG A 123 -2.71 25.83 -11.66
CA ARG A 123 -1.40 26.07 -12.33
C ARG A 123 -1.35 27.44 -12.98
N THR A 124 -2.43 27.89 -13.60
CA THR A 124 -2.53 29.25 -14.18
C THR A 124 -2.40 30.35 -13.11
N LEU A 125 -2.87 30.08 -11.89
CA LEU A 125 -2.66 30.94 -10.71
C LEU A 125 -1.26 30.78 -10.07
N LYS A 126 -0.30 30.15 -10.78
CA LYS A 126 1.07 29.87 -10.33
C LYS A 126 1.16 29.00 -9.07
N ALA A 127 0.17 28.15 -8.81
CA ALA A 127 0.31 27.13 -7.77
C ALA A 127 1.35 26.08 -8.18
N SER A 128 2.24 25.69 -7.26
CA SER A 128 3.17 24.57 -7.47
C SER A 128 2.42 23.23 -7.48
N GLU A 129 2.99 22.20 -8.11
CA GLU A 129 2.38 20.85 -8.17
C GLU A 129 2.06 20.29 -6.77
N SER A 130 2.92 20.51 -5.78
CA SER A 130 2.66 20.12 -4.40
C SER A 130 1.44 20.86 -3.83
N LYS A 131 1.29 22.15 -4.12
CA LYS A 131 0.14 22.93 -3.69
C LYS A 131 -1.13 22.40 -4.34
N VAL A 132 -1.12 22.19 -5.67
CA VAL A 132 -2.26 21.62 -6.41
C VAL A 132 -2.67 20.27 -5.81
N PHE A 133 -1.70 19.39 -5.55
CA PHE A 133 -1.97 18.09 -4.94
C PHE A 133 -2.65 18.21 -3.57
N PHE A 134 -2.07 18.98 -2.63
CA PHE A 134 -2.60 19.07 -1.27
C PHE A 134 -3.87 19.92 -1.14
N SER A 135 -4.09 20.91 -2.02
CA SER A 135 -5.24 21.81 -1.93
C SER A 135 -6.42 21.43 -2.81
N ILE A 136 -6.22 20.62 -3.85
CA ILE A 136 -7.27 20.26 -4.82
C ILE A 136 -7.39 18.75 -4.94
N THR A 137 -6.33 18.08 -5.43
CA THR A 137 -6.43 16.68 -5.82
C THR A 137 -6.68 15.76 -4.63
N LEU A 138 -5.93 15.93 -3.55
CA LEU A 138 -6.03 15.09 -2.35
C LEU A 138 -7.36 15.29 -1.60
N PRO A 139 -7.85 16.53 -1.34
CA PRO A 139 -9.16 16.74 -0.72
C PRO A 139 -10.32 16.20 -1.55
N LEU A 140 -10.30 16.37 -2.88
CA LEU A 140 -11.37 15.88 -3.77
C LEU A 140 -11.36 14.35 -3.89
N ALA A 141 -10.18 13.72 -3.83
CA ALA A 141 -10.06 12.25 -3.83
C ALA A 141 -10.30 11.61 -2.44
N TRP A 142 -10.38 12.40 -1.37
CA TRP A 142 -10.43 11.92 0.02
C TRP A 142 -11.51 10.86 0.30
N PRO A 143 -12.77 10.99 -0.19
CA PRO A 143 -13.78 9.97 0.04
C PRO A 143 -13.38 8.60 -0.51
N GLY A 144 -12.77 8.58 -1.70
CA GLY A 144 -12.27 7.35 -2.31
C GLY A 144 -11.04 6.80 -1.59
N LEU A 145 -10.12 7.66 -1.16
CA LEU A 145 -8.98 7.24 -0.33
C LEU A 145 -9.45 6.62 0.99
N LEU A 146 -10.49 7.16 1.61
CA LEU A 146 -11.07 6.62 2.83
C LEU A 146 -11.70 5.24 2.60
N SER A 147 -12.42 5.05 1.50
CA SER A 147 -12.92 3.72 1.10
C SER A 147 -11.77 2.73 0.91
N GLY A 148 -10.70 3.14 0.23
CA GLY A 148 -9.50 2.33 0.04
C GLY A 148 -8.82 1.96 1.36
N MET A 149 -8.71 2.90 2.29
CA MET A 149 -8.15 2.66 3.62
C MET A 149 -8.98 1.65 4.42
N ILE A 150 -10.31 1.77 4.39
CA ILE A 150 -11.21 0.83 5.09
C ILE A 150 -11.07 -0.58 4.51
N LEU A 151 -11.14 -0.73 3.17
CA LEU A 151 -11.00 -2.02 2.50
C LEU A 151 -9.64 -2.67 2.77
N SER A 152 -8.57 -1.88 2.72
CA SER A 152 -7.21 -2.35 2.99
C SER A 152 -7.02 -2.76 4.44
N PHE A 153 -7.61 -2.01 5.37
CA PHE A 153 -7.60 -2.37 6.79
C PHE A 153 -8.36 -3.66 7.06
N SER A 154 -9.55 -3.81 6.48
CA SER A 154 -10.33 -5.06 6.57
C SER A 154 -9.55 -6.24 6.00
N ARG A 155 -8.83 -6.04 4.88
CA ARG A 155 -8.00 -7.07 4.27
C ARG A 155 -6.81 -7.46 5.15
N ALA A 156 -6.14 -6.47 5.76
CA ALA A 156 -5.02 -6.70 6.67
C ALA A 156 -5.44 -7.42 7.95
N LEU A 157 -6.60 -7.07 8.52
CA LEU A 157 -7.15 -7.75 9.70
C LEU A 157 -7.55 -9.20 9.42
N GLY A 158 -8.11 -9.45 8.23
CA GLY A 158 -8.58 -10.76 7.83
C GLY A 158 -7.47 -11.69 7.32
N GLU A 159 -6.22 -11.22 7.27
CA GLU A 159 -5.14 -12.03 6.74
C GLU A 159 -4.43 -12.84 7.83
N PHE A 160 -4.46 -14.17 7.66
CA PHE A 160 -3.87 -15.16 8.55
C PHE A 160 -3.01 -16.20 7.80
N GLY A 161 -3.06 -16.22 6.45
CA GLY A 161 -2.39 -17.24 5.63
C GLY A 161 -1.10 -16.80 4.95
N ALA A 162 -0.77 -15.51 4.96
CA ALA A 162 0.40 -14.91 4.30
C ALA A 162 1.49 -14.48 5.29
#